data_AF-A0A0G1DCN4-F1
#
_entry.id   AF-A0A0G1DCN4-F1
#
_cell.length_a   1.000
_cell.length_b   1.000
_cell.length_c   1.000
_cell.angle_alpha   90.00
_cell.angle_beta   90.00
_cell.angle_gamma   90.00
#
_symmetry.space_group_name_H-M   'P 1'
#
loop_
_entity.id
_entity.type
_entity.pdbx_description
1 polymer ?
#
loop_
_entity_poly.entity_id
_entity_poly.type
_entity_poly.pdbx_seq_one_letter_code
_entity_poly.pdbx_strand_id
1 'polypeptide(L)'
;MSQDQLGNIFGESITGFSRHSKVRLHPDAGGGSHSGRLYFFIFLAIFGLGILSLRLFSLTLIEGSGFRRLSQENRIRETVNPAPRGIIYDRNGIALVRNIPVFLSPEGDVFYNRKESDGDFIIESSTREYIYGPLMAPVLGYVGEVGPEELEKIPPLDAQNTEVYKIKDTVGKMGIEKVYDSRLRGTDGKEMFEVDATGKYVRTLGRIDPRVGQNLDLTLDFNLQQTAWEMLKDKKGAVVVSEPETGAVLALFSEKALPISPLQALLPAGSARGKQSKIPVY
;
A
#
# COMPACT_ATOMS: atom_id res chain seq x y z
N MET A 1 -42.15 -32.38 -49.90
CA MET A 1 -40.83 -31.73 -50.04
C MET A 1 -39.86 -32.80 -50.52
N SER A 2 -39.06 -32.44 -51.53
CA SER A 2 -38.36 -33.30 -52.50
C SER A 2 -37.57 -34.48 -51.94
N GLN A 3 -37.77 -35.65 -52.56
CA GLN A 3 -36.69 -36.55 -52.94
C GLN A 3 -35.94 -35.93 -54.13
N ASP A 4 -34.63 -36.20 -54.26
CA ASP A 4 -34.05 -36.55 -55.55
C ASP A 4 -32.68 -37.23 -55.37
N GLN A 5 -32.60 -38.43 -55.95
CA GLN A 5 -31.39 -39.21 -56.17
C GLN A 5 -30.68 -38.68 -57.44
N LEU A 6 -29.38 -38.44 -57.34
CA LEU A 6 -28.45 -38.30 -58.46
C LEU A 6 -27.15 -38.99 -58.02
N GLY A 7 -26.55 -39.93 -58.74
CA GLY A 7 -26.84 -40.51 -60.03
C GLY A 7 -25.69 -41.48 -60.36
N ASN A 8 -26.04 -42.72 -60.69
CA ASN A 8 -25.18 -43.65 -61.42
C ASN A 8 -25.02 -43.12 -62.84
N ILE A 9 -23.78 -42.91 -63.30
CA ILE A 9 -23.45 -42.67 -64.71
C ILE A 9 -22.16 -43.45 -65.04
N PHE A 10 -22.38 -44.58 -65.74
CA PHE A 10 -21.50 -45.30 -66.68
C PHE A 10 -20.30 -46.06 -66.08
N GLY A 11 -20.02 -47.34 -66.40
CA GLY A 11 -20.53 -48.22 -67.45
C GLY A 11 -19.39 -48.71 -68.36
N GLU A 12 -19.02 -49.99 -68.21
CA GLU A 12 -18.35 -50.88 -69.20
C GLU A 12 -16.90 -50.52 -69.63
N SER A 13 -15.98 -51.41 -70.02
CA SER A 13 -16.01 -52.81 -70.48
C SER A 13 -14.60 -53.42 -70.42
N ILE A 14 -14.53 -54.70 -70.02
CA ILE A 14 -13.83 -55.85 -70.64
C ILE A 14 -12.54 -55.59 -71.46
N THR A 15 -11.41 -56.20 -71.06
CA THR A 15 -10.68 -57.27 -71.81
C THR A 15 -9.34 -57.59 -71.13
N GLY A 16 -9.03 -58.88 -71.05
CA GLY A 16 -7.86 -59.39 -70.38
C GLY A 16 -6.56 -59.21 -71.16
N PHE A 17 -5.45 -59.16 -70.42
CA PHE A 17 -4.14 -59.55 -70.92
C PHE A 17 -3.37 -60.23 -69.78
N SER A 18 -3.21 -61.54 -69.91
CA SER A 18 -2.17 -62.29 -69.19
C SER A 18 -0.82 -61.90 -69.78
N ARG A 19 0.12 -61.47 -68.93
CA ARG A 19 1.54 -61.49 -69.27
C ARG A 19 2.36 -61.82 -68.04
N HIS A 20 2.91 -63.03 -68.03
CA HIS A 20 4.05 -63.42 -67.22
C HIS A 20 5.19 -62.40 -67.42
N SER A 21 5.57 -61.70 -66.35
CA SER A 21 6.94 -61.22 -66.17
C SER A 21 7.46 -61.78 -64.86
N LYS A 22 8.41 -62.72 -64.97
CA LYS A 22 9.25 -63.15 -63.85
C LYS A 22 10.05 -61.92 -63.40
N VAL A 23 9.58 -61.22 -62.38
CA VAL A 23 10.43 -60.27 -61.65
C VAL A 23 11.28 -61.11 -60.70
N ARG A 24 12.56 -61.20 -61.01
CA ARG A 24 13.57 -61.84 -60.16
C ARG A 24 13.58 -61.14 -58.81
N LEU A 25 13.42 -61.91 -57.75
CA LEU A 25 13.71 -61.49 -56.38
C LEU A 25 15.17 -61.05 -56.31
N HIS A 26 15.42 -59.76 -56.12
CA HIS A 26 16.67 -59.25 -55.56
C HIS A 26 16.43 -59.13 -54.04
N PRO A 27 17.07 -59.96 -53.20
CA PRO A 27 17.07 -59.73 -51.77
C PRO A 27 18.15 -58.68 -51.49
N ASP A 28 17.79 -57.40 -51.61
CA ASP A 28 18.64 -56.35 -51.07
C ASP A 28 18.42 -56.30 -49.55
N ALA A 29 19.14 -57.21 -48.90
CA ALA A 29 19.48 -57.13 -47.50
C ALA A 29 20.22 -55.81 -47.25
N GLY A 30 19.63 -54.95 -46.43
CA GLY A 30 20.25 -53.68 -46.04
C GLY A 30 19.41 -52.91 -45.03
N GLY A 31 18.72 -53.61 -44.12
CA GLY A 31 18.05 -53.01 -42.98
C GLY A 31 19.07 -52.35 -42.05
N GLY A 32 19.46 -51.11 -42.40
CA GLY A 32 20.26 -50.26 -41.54
C GLY A 32 19.58 -50.12 -40.19
N SER A 33 20.37 -50.26 -39.12
CA SER A 33 19.97 -50.27 -37.71
C SER A 33 19.23 -48.99 -37.28
N HIS A 34 17.97 -48.83 -37.71
CA HIS A 34 17.08 -47.77 -37.25
C HIS A 34 16.50 -48.11 -35.87
N SER A 35 16.36 -49.40 -35.57
CA SER A 35 15.90 -49.89 -34.27
C SER A 35 16.86 -49.49 -33.14
N GLY A 36 18.17 -49.57 -33.36
CA GLY A 36 19.17 -49.19 -32.33
C GLY A 36 19.16 -47.71 -31.98
N ARG A 37 18.94 -46.83 -32.98
CA ARG A 37 18.82 -45.37 -32.75
C ARG A 37 17.54 -45.03 -31.99
N LEU A 38 16.44 -45.70 -32.32
CA LEU A 38 15.17 -45.54 -31.60
C LEU A 38 15.31 -45.94 -30.12
N TYR A 39 15.92 -47.09 -29.82
CA TYR A 39 16.17 -47.51 -28.44
C TYR A 39 17.11 -46.57 -27.69
N PHE A 40 18.11 -45.99 -28.37
CA PHE A 40 18.98 -44.97 -27.78
C PHE A 40 18.21 -43.71 -27.37
N PHE A 41 17.33 -43.18 -28.23
CA PHE A 41 16.51 -42.02 -27.90
C PHE A 41 15.47 -42.32 -26.80
N ILE A 42 14.88 -43.52 -26.81
CA ILE A 42 13.97 -43.97 -25.73
C ILE A 42 14.72 -44.06 -24.40
N PHE A 43 15.92 -44.64 -24.39
CA PHE A 43 16.76 -44.71 -23.21
C PHE A 43 17.12 -43.32 -22.69
N LEU A 44 17.54 -42.41 -23.57
CA LEU A 44 17.85 -41.02 -23.20
C LEU A 44 16.63 -40.30 -22.61
N ALA A 45 15.44 -40.51 -23.20
CA ALA A 45 14.20 -39.92 -22.71
C ALA A 45 13.81 -40.47 -21.32
N ILE A 46 13.89 -41.79 -21.12
CA ILE A 46 13.62 -42.43 -19.82
C ILE A 46 14.63 -41.97 -18.78
N PHE A 47 15.91 -41.87 -19.15
CA PHE A 47 16.97 -41.38 -18.27
C PHE A 47 16.74 -39.92 -17.86
N GLY A 48 16.38 -39.06 -18.81
CA GLY A 48 16.00 -37.67 -18.55
C GLY A 48 14.76 -37.57 -17.64
N LEU A 49 13.74 -38.39 -17.89
CA LEU A 49 12.54 -38.46 -17.04
C LEU A 49 12.88 -38.95 -15.63
N GLY A 50 13.83 -39.87 -15.49
CA GLY A 50 14.34 -40.36 -14.22
C GLY A 50 15.01 -39.25 -13.40
N ILE A 51 15.86 -38.42 -14.04
CA ILE A 51 16.49 -37.27 -13.38
C ILE A 51 15.43 -36.25 -12.93
N LEU A 52 14.45 -35.94 -13.77
CA LEU A 52 13.34 -35.05 -13.41
C LEU A 52 12.52 -35.60 -12.24
N SER A 53 12.24 -36.91 -12.24
CA SER A 53 11.50 -37.59 -11.18
C SER A 53 12.26 -37.56 -9.86
N LEU A 54 13.58 -37.81 -9.87
CA LEU A 54 14.44 -37.70 -8.70
C LEU A 54 14.51 -36.27 -8.17
N ARG A 55 14.56 -35.26 -9.05
CA ARG A 55 14.53 -33.84 -8.66
C ARG A 55 13.19 -33.45 -8.04
N LEU A 56 12.08 -33.97 -8.58
CA LEU A 56 10.74 -33.72 -8.07
C LEU A 56 10.52 -34.44 -6.73
N PHE A 57 11.07 -35.63 -6.58
CA PHE A 57 11.13 -36.35 -5.31
C PHE A 57 11.97 -35.61 -4.27
N SER A 58 13.13 -35.05 -4.64
CA SER A 58 13.93 -34.24 -3.70
C SER A 58 13.17 -33.01 -3.23
N LEU A 59 12.46 -32.32 -4.13
CA LEU A 59 11.63 -31.15 -3.79
C LEU A 59 10.44 -31.51 -2.89
N THR A 60 9.80 -32.67 -3.11
CA THR A 60 8.59 -33.06 -2.36
C THR A 60 8.88 -33.76 -1.04
N LEU A 61 9.93 -34.60 -0.96
CA LEU A 61 10.24 -35.41 0.22
C LEU A 61 11.33 -34.83 1.12
N ILE A 62 12.32 -34.12 0.57
CA ILE A 62 13.41 -33.50 1.36
C ILE A 62 13.03 -32.07 1.75
N GLU A 63 12.53 -31.27 0.81
CA GLU A 63 12.16 -29.86 1.06
C GLU A 63 10.66 -29.64 1.36
N GLY A 64 9.81 -30.67 1.22
CA GLY A 64 8.36 -30.55 1.45
C GLY A 64 7.97 -30.15 2.87
N SER A 65 8.81 -30.49 3.86
CA SER A 65 8.66 -30.04 5.25
C SER A 65 8.88 -28.52 5.39
N GLY A 66 9.74 -27.92 4.56
CA GLY A 66 10.00 -26.49 4.50
C GLY A 66 8.84 -25.71 3.86
N PHE A 67 8.29 -26.19 2.74
CA PHE A 67 7.18 -25.52 2.06
C PHE A 67 5.86 -25.55 2.85
N ARG A 68 5.58 -26.63 3.59
CA ARG A 68 4.43 -26.66 4.53
C ARG A 68 4.59 -25.65 5.66
N ARG A 69 5.82 -25.46 6.16
CA ARG A 69 6.11 -24.52 7.24
C ARG A 69 6.01 -23.07 6.77
N LEU A 70 6.52 -22.73 5.58
CA LEU A 70 6.37 -21.41 4.95
C LEU A 70 4.89 -21.05 4.69
N SER A 71 4.04 -22.04 4.37
CA SER A 71 2.58 -21.82 4.23
C SER A 71 1.85 -21.67 5.57
N GLN A 72 2.33 -22.31 6.65
CA GLN A 72 1.78 -22.15 7.99
C GLN A 72 2.27 -20.87 8.69
N GLU A 73 3.50 -20.44 8.44
CA GLU A 73 4.08 -19.21 8.97
C GLU A 73 3.44 -17.95 8.36
N ASN A 74 2.99 -18.00 7.09
CA ASN A 74 2.25 -16.90 6.44
C ASN A 74 0.78 -16.76 6.88
N ARG A 75 0.34 -17.48 7.93
CA ARG A 75 -1.02 -17.35 8.49
C ARG A 75 -1.18 -16.16 9.42
N ILE A 76 -0.12 -15.56 9.92
CA ILE A 76 -0.21 -14.42 10.83
C ILE A 76 -0.12 -13.14 10.02
N ARG A 77 -1.17 -12.31 10.09
CA ARG A 77 -1.16 -10.94 9.56
C ARG A 77 -1.16 -9.95 10.72
N GLU A 78 -0.30 -8.96 10.63
CA GLU A 78 -0.26 -7.81 11.52
C GLU A 78 -0.93 -6.63 10.80
N THR A 79 -1.89 -5.99 11.47
CA THR A 79 -2.40 -4.67 11.06
C THR A 79 -1.98 -3.64 12.09
N VAL A 80 -1.59 -2.45 11.61
CA VAL A 80 -1.24 -1.32 12.48
C VAL A 80 -2.53 -0.58 12.82
N ASN A 81 -2.75 -0.32 14.10
CA ASN A 81 -3.83 0.55 14.55
C ASN A 81 -3.23 1.93 14.86
N PRO A 82 -3.40 2.94 13.98
CA PRO A 82 -2.70 4.21 14.11
C PRO A 82 -3.12 4.94 15.39
N ALA A 83 -2.13 5.48 16.12
CA ALA A 83 -2.41 6.30 17.29
C ALA A 83 -2.85 7.70 16.88
N PRO A 84 -3.91 8.25 17.52
CA PRO A 84 -4.23 9.65 17.36
C PRO A 84 -3.09 10.53 17.90
N ARG A 85 -2.70 11.54 17.12
CA ARG A 85 -1.68 12.52 17.56
C ARG A 85 -2.23 13.45 18.64
N GLY A 86 -1.39 13.98 19.51
CA GLY A 86 -1.79 14.96 20.52
C GLY A 86 -2.32 16.25 19.89
N ILE A 87 -3.30 16.90 20.53
CA ILE A 87 -3.90 18.17 20.08
C ILE A 87 -2.99 19.33 20.53
N ILE A 88 -2.91 20.39 19.72
CA ILE A 88 -2.13 21.60 20.06
C ILE A 88 -3.12 22.71 20.44
N TYR A 89 -2.91 23.31 21.61
CA TYR A 89 -3.70 24.39 22.17
C TYR A 89 -2.88 25.66 22.34
N ASP A 90 -3.56 26.81 22.31
CA ASP A 90 -3.02 28.09 22.75
C ASP A 90 -3.05 28.20 24.29
N ARG A 91 -2.53 29.31 24.82
CA ARG A 91 -2.46 29.55 26.27
C ARG A 91 -3.83 29.65 26.97
N ASN A 92 -4.89 29.90 26.21
CA ASN A 92 -6.27 30.06 26.66
C ASN A 92 -7.09 28.77 26.45
N GLY A 93 -6.47 27.69 25.97
CA GLY A 93 -7.12 26.41 25.69
C GLY A 93 -7.85 26.35 24.34
N ILE A 94 -7.62 27.33 23.45
CA ILE A 94 -8.17 27.31 22.09
C ILE A 94 -7.39 26.28 21.27
N ALA A 95 -8.10 25.31 20.70
CA ALA A 95 -7.48 24.31 19.84
C ALA A 95 -6.97 24.98 18.56
N LEU A 96 -5.67 24.83 18.28
CA LEU A 96 -5.02 25.32 17.07
C LEU A 96 -4.90 24.22 16.01
N VAL A 97 -4.64 23.00 16.46
CA VAL A 97 -4.54 21.80 15.61
C VAL A 97 -5.23 20.63 16.26
N ARG A 98 -6.12 19.97 15.54
CA ARG A 98 -6.84 18.77 16.00
C ARG A 98 -6.74 17.63 14.99
N ASN A 99 -7.26 16.46 15.34
CA ASN A 99 -7.41 15.35 14.40
C ASN A 99 -8.87 15.20 14.00
N ILE A 100 -9.11 14.97 12.72
CA ILE A 100 -10.43 14.61 12.19
C ILE A 100 -10.40 13.17 11.67
N PRO A 101 -11.47 12.40 11.85
CA PRO A 101 -11.55 11.05 11.33
C PRO A 101 -11.55 11.06 9.80
N VAL A 102 -10.84 10.13 9.20
CA VAL A 102 -10.85 9.85 7.77
C VAL A 102 -11.01 8.34 7.55
N PHE A 103 -11.69 7.99 6.49
CA PHE A 103 -12.05 6.64 6.13
C PHE A 103 -11.35 6.32 4.80
N LEU A 104 -10.45 5.34 4.80
CA LEU A 104 -9.65 4.99 3.63
C LEU A 104 -10.21 3.74 2.95
N SER A 105 -10.40 3.77 1.62
CA SER A 105 -10.66 2.55 0.84
C SER A 105 -9.37 1.78 0.55
N PRO A 106 -9.46 0.47 0.24
CA PRO A 106 -8.31 -0.32 -0.23
C PRO A 106 -7.66 0.25 -1.50
N GLU A 107 -8.44 0.94 -2.33
CA GLU A 107 -7.99 1.61 -3.56
C GLU A 107 -7.25 2.93 -3.28
N GLY A 108 -7.31 3.43 -2.04
CA GLY A 108 -6.65 4.65 -1.59
C GLY A 108 -7.52 5.90 -1.59
N ASP A 109 -8.83 5.77 -1.78
CA ASP A 109 -9.77 6.87 -1.71
C ASP A 109 -10.00 7.30 -0.26
N VAL A 110 -10.12 8.61 -0.02
CA VAL A 110 -10.30 9.20 1.31
C VAL A 110 -11.72 9.75 1.45
N PHE A 111 -12.47 9.26 2.42
CA PHE A 111 -13.80 9.74 2.78
C PHE A 111 -13.78 10.39 4.16
N TYR A 112 -14.55 11.46 4.33
CA TYR A 112 -14.66 12.17 5.62
C TYR A 112 -15.93 11.77 6.40
N ASN A 113 -16.82 11.01 5.76
CA ASN A 113 -18.06 10.53 6.34
C ASN A 113 -18.22 9.04 6.07
N ARG A 114 -18.50 8.27 7.13
CA ARG A 114 -18.71 6.82 7.06
C ARG A 114 -19.84 6.42 6.10
N LYS A 115 -20.85 7.28 5.91
CA LYS A 115 -21.97 6.99 5.00
C LYS A 115 -21.59 7.09 3.52
N GLU A 116 -20.49 7.76 3.19
CA GLU A 116 -20.04 7.98 1.81
C GLU A 116 -19.14 6.84 1.29
N SER A 117 -18.63 5.98 2.18
CA SER A 117 -17.60 4.99 1.85
C SER A 117 -18.13 3.59 1.45
N ASP A 118 -19.38 3.51 0.99
CA ASP A 118 -20.05 2.37 0.35
C ASP A 118 -19.67 0.94 0.83
N GLY A 119 -19.63 0.71 2.14
CA GLY A 119 -19.62 -0.63 2.76
C GLY A 119 -18.38 -1.52 2.53
N ASP A 120 -17.43 -1.12 1.69
CA ASP A 120 -16.17 -1.82 1.49
C ASP A 120 -15.22 -1.66 2.69
N PHE A 121 -14.13 -2.43 2.71
CA PHE A 121 -13.17 -2.47 3.81
C PHE A 121 -12.57 -1.09 4.13
N ILE A 122 -13.16 -0.38 5.09
CA ILE A 122 -12.73 0.97 5.48
C ILE A 122 -11.76 0.90 6.65
N ILE A 123 -10.57 1.49 6.48
CA ILE A 123 -9.66 1.75 7.59
C ILE A 123 -10.04 3.11 8.18
N GLU A 124 -10.49 3.12 9.44
CA GLU A 124 -10.69 4.35 10.21
C GLU A 124 -9.31 4.86 10.64
N SER A 125 -8.94 6.03 10.11
CA SER A 125 -7.71 6.74 10.43
C SER A 125 -8.05 8.16 10.86
N SER A 126 -7.04 8.97 11.18
CA SER A 126 -7.23 10.38 11.49
C SER A 126 -6.21 11.22 10.74
N THR A 127 -6.67 12.35 10.19
CA THR A 127 -5.78 13.35 9.58
C THR A 127 -5.76 14.63 10.41
N ARG A 128 -4.71 15.41 10.21
CA ARG A 128 -4.44 16.63 10.96
C ARG A 128 -5.22 17.80 10.37
N GLU A 129 -6.00 18.49 11.18
CA GLU A 129 -6.73 19.71 10.80
C GLU A 129 -6.13 20.93 11.50
N TYR A 130 -5.70 21.90 10.68
CA TYR A 130 -5.14 23.18 11.14
C TYR A 130 -6.24 24.25 11.07
N ILE A 131 -6.91 24.50 12.20
CA ILE A 131 -8.14 25.30 12.27
C ILE A 131 -7.95 26.71 11.69
N TYR A 132 -6.78 27.31 11.92
CA TYR A 132 -6.49 28.70 11.56
C TYR A 132 -5.50 28.88 10.40
N GLY A 133 -5.18 27.82 9.65
CA GLY A 133 -4.44 27.85 8.38
C GLY A 133 -3.31 28.92 8.27
N PRO A 134 -3.41 29.92 7.35
CA PRO A 134 -2.37 30.94 7.09
C PRO A 134 -1.87 31.71 8.30
N LEU A 135 -2.75 31.95 9.26
CA LEU A 135 -2.45 32.73 10.45
C LEU A 135 -1.41 32.02 11.33
N MET A 136 -1.47 30.69 11.38
CA MET A 136 -0.68 29.88 12.30
C MET A 136 0.43 29.05 11.63
N ALA A 137 0.38 28.86 10.31
CA ALA A 137 1.32 27.98 9.61
C ALA A 137 2.81 28.28 9.82
N PRO A 138 3.28 29.55 9.91
CA PRO A 138 4.69 29.83 10.17
C PRO A 138 5.21 29.24 11.49
N VAL A 139 4.31 29.10 12.47
CA VAL A 139 4.66 28.67 13.83
C VAL A 139 4.36 27.19 14.00
N LEU A 140 3.13 26.78 13.69
CA LEU A 140 2.71 25.39 13.85
C LEU A 140 3.45 24.46 12.90
N GLY A 141 3.71 24.93 11.68
CA GLY A 141 4.23 24.11 10.60
C GLY A 141 3.17 23.12 10.10
N TYR A 142 3.63 21.97 9.62
CA TYR A 142 2.76 20.95 9.05
C TYR A 142 3.34 19.55 9.20
N VAL A 143 2.48 18.55 8.98
CA VAL A 143 2.84 17.15 8.88
C VAL A 143 2.83 16.69 7.42
N GLY A 144 3.63 15.69 7.08
CA GLY A 144 3.65 15.07 5.76
C GLY A 144 4.24 13.67 5.82
N GLU A 145 4.16 12.92 4.73
CA GLU A 145 4.70 11.56 4.69
C GLU A 145 6.21 11.54 4.96
N VAL A 146 6.69 10.45 5.57
CA VAL A 146 8.11 10.21 5.82
C VAL A 146 8.87 10.28 4.50
N GLY A 147 9.94 11.08 4.47
CA GLY A 147 10.84 11.21 3.34
C GLY A 147 12.10 10.37 3.54
N PRO A 148 12.99 10.31 2.53
CA PRO A 148 14.25 9.56 2.61
C PRO A 148 15.12 9.98 3.79
N GLU A 149 15.18 11.28 4.08
CA GLU A 149 15.96 11.87 5.17
C GLU A 149 15.50 11.44 6.58
N GLU A 150 14.22 11.13 6.75
CA GLU A 150 13.70 10.59 8.01
C GLU A 150 13.81 9.07 8.06
N LEU A 151 13.72 8.39 6.90
CA LEU A 151 14.00 6.96 6.80
C LEU A 151 15.47 6.62 7.10
N GLU A 152 16.41 7.50 6.79
CA GLU A 152 17.82 7.32 7.16
C GLU A 152 18.07 7.40 8.67
N LYS A 153 17.14 8.00 9.43
CA LYS A 153 17.19 8.04 10.89
C LYS A 153 16.65 6.77 11.53
N ILE A 154 16.17 5.80 10.73
CA ILE A 154 15.79 4.48 11.20
C ILE A 154 17.05 3.77 11.70
N PRO A 155 17.18 3.47 13.01
CA PRO A 155 18.26 2.59 13.45
C PRO A 155 18.11 1.24 12.73
N PRO A 156 19.22 0.61 12.29
CA PRO A 156 19.15 -0.65 11.57
C PRO A 156 18.55 -1.74 12.46
N LEU A 157 17.25 -2.02 12.29
CA LEU A 157 16.50 -3.19 12.78
C LEU A 157 17.10 -3.82 14.05
N ASP A 158 17.24 -3.05 15.14
CA ASP A 158 17.65 -3.57 16.43
C ASP A 158 16.51 -3.51 17.44
N ALA A 159 16.50 -4.53 18.30
CA ALA A 159 15.37 -4.99 19.11
C ALA A 159 14.97 -4.05 20.27
N GLN A 160 15.33 -2.77 20.23
CA GLN A 160 15.17 -1.83 21.35
C GLN A 160 13.99 -0.86 21.26
N ASN A 161 13.04 -1.07 20.33
CA ASN A 161 11.77 -0.34 20.32
C ASN A 161 11.94 1.19 20.24
N THR A 162 12.96 1.62 19.51
CA THR A 162 13.20 3.03 19.15
C THR A 162 12.16 3.45 18.11
N GLU A 163 11.78 4.73 18.04
CA GLU A 163 10.78 5.30 17.12
C GLU A 163 11.12 5.01 15.64
N VAL A 164 10.75 3.82 15.15
CA VAL A 164 10.99 3.41 13.77
C VAL A 164 9.91 4.02 12.88
N TYR A 165 10.28 5.05 12.11
CA TYR A 165 9.42 5.54 11.04
C TYR A 165 9.23 4.46 9.99
N LYS A 166 7.97 4.19 9.62
CA LYS A 166 7.63 3.29 8.52
C LYS A 166 7.27 4.09 7.28
N ILE A 167 7.45 3.47 6.12
CA ILE A 167 7.00 4.04 4.84
C ILE A 167 5.48 4.31 4.94
N LYS A 168 5.05 5.50 4.51
CA LYS A 168 3.70 6.08 4.66
C LYS A 168 3.35 6.65 6.04
N ASP A 169 4.25 6.58 7.03
CA ASP A 169 4.02 7.28 8.29
C ASP A 169 4.00 8.79 8.07
N THR A 170 3.14 9.49 8.81
CA THR A 170 3.06 10.94 8.79
C THR A 170 3.98 11.54 9.86
N VAL A 171 4.84 12.49 9.49
CA VAL A 171 5.84 13.15 10.34
C VAL A 171 5.75 14.66 10.29
N GLY A 172 6.06 15.33 11.40
CA GLY A 172 6.18 16.79 11.46
C GLY A 172 7.32 17.29 10.58
N LYS A 173 6.99 18.08 9.55
CA LYS A 173 7.94 18.58 8.54
C LYS A 173 8.48 19.97 8.85
N MET A 174 7.74 20.76 9.62
CA MET A 174 8.14 22.12 9.99
C MET A 174 7.57 22.54 11.35
N GLY A 175 8.11 23.62 11.91
CA GLY A 175 7.51 24.33 13.05
C GLY A 175 7.39 23.47 14.29
N ILE A 176 6.36 23.76 15.08
CA ILE A 176 6.02 23.02 16.31
C ILE A 176 5.75 21.54 16.03
N GLU A 177 5.08 21.21 14.91
CA GLU A 177 4.82 19.82 14.51
C GLU A 177 6.13 19.02 14.36
N LYS A 178 7.18 19.60 13.76
CA LYS A 178 8.49 18.94 13.64
C LYS A 178 9.24 18.86 14.97
N VAL A 179 9.31 19.96 15.69
CA VAL A 179 10.10 20.06 16.93
C VAL A 179 9.56 19.12 18.00
N TYR A 180 8.23 18.96 18.07
CA TYR A 180 7.57 18.13 19.07
C TYR A 180 6.93 16.86 18.49
N ASP A 181 7.38 16.39 17.33
CA ASP A 181 6.82 15.20 16.66
C ASP A 181 6.78 13.98 17.58
N SER A 182 7.87 13.69 18.31
CA SER A 182 7.97 12.55 19.22
C SER A 182 6.96 12.59 20.36
N ARG A 183 6.64 13.78 20.87
CA ARG A 183 5.60 13.96 21.90
C ARG A 183 4.21 13.86 21.29
N LEU A 184 4.01 14.45 20.11
CA LEU A 184 2.71 14.52 19.45
C LEU A 184 2.27 13.22 18.79
N ARG A 185 3.18 12.38 18.27
CA ARG A 185 2.84 11.20 17.46
C ARG A 185 2.09 10.12 18.24
N GLY A 186 2.46 9.93 19.51
CA GLY A 186 2.04 8.75 20.25
C GLY A 186 2.73 7.49 19.75
N THR A 187 2.18 6.32 20.08
CA THR A 187 2.73 5.02 19.69
C THR A 187 1.62 4.17 19.10
N ASP A 188 1.78 3.77 17.84
CA ASP A 188 0.81 2.94 17.16
C ASP A 188 0.59 1.60 17.86
N GLY A 189 -0.66 1.17 17.86
CA GLY A 189 -1.05 -0.16 18.29
C GLY A 189 -0.80 -1.19 17.18
N LYS A 190 -0.92 -2.45 17.55
CA LYS A 190 -0.77 -3.58 16.62
C LYS A 190 -1.86 -4.59 16.92
N GLU A 191 -2.51 -5.10 15.89
CA GLU A 191 -3.42 -6.23 16.01
C GLU A 191 -2.93 -7.37 15.12
N MET A 192 -2.69 -8.53 15.74
CA MET A 192 -2.26 -9.74 15.07
C MET A 192 -3.46 -10.67 14.94
N PHE A 193 -3.73 -11.12 13.72
CA PHE A 193 -4.79 -12.09 13.45
C PHE A 193 -4.28 -13.23 12.59
N GLU A 194 -4.81 -14.41 12.85
CA GLU A 194 -4.60 -15.60 12.04
C GLU A 194 -5.58 -15.56 10.86
N VAL A 195 -5.06 -15.75 9.65
CA VAL A 195 -5.84 -15.95 8.43
C VAL A 195 -5.70 -17.38 7.93
N ASP A 196 -6.75 -17.89 7.30
CA ASP A 196 -6.72 -19.18 6.63
C ASP A 196 -5.99 -19.12 5.27
N ALA A 197 -5.90 -20.25 4.57
CA ALA A 197 -5.27 -20.34 3.25
C ALA A 197 -5.98 -19.52 2.16
N THR A 198 -7.23 -19.09 2.40
CA THR A 198 -7.99 -18.21 1.50
C THR A 198 -7.85 -16.73 1.88
N GLY A 199 -7.13 -16.42 2.97
CA GLY A 199 -6.92 -15.08 3.49
C GLY A 199 -8.05 -14.57 4.40
N LYS A 200 -9.01 -15.43 4.76
CA LYS A 200 -10.12 -15.06 5.63
C LYS A 200 -9.67 -15.06 7.09
N TYR A 201 -10.14 -14.08 7.85
CA TYR A 201 -9.92 -13.99 9.29
C TYR A 201 -10.40 -15.26 10.00
N VAL A 202 -9.52 -15.82 10.84
CA VAL A 202 -9.82 -16.96 11.71
C VAL A 202 -10.01 -16.48 13.14
N ARG A 203 -9.02 -15.77 13.69
CA ARG A 203 -9.02 -15.28 15.08
C ARG A 203 -7.94 -14.24 15.34
N THR A 204 -8.15 -13.38 16.33
CA THR A 204 -7.12 -12.46 16.85
C THR A 204 -6.16 -13.24 17.77
N LEU A 205 -4.85 -13.15 17.50
CA LEU A 205 -3.79 -13.79 18.27
C LEU A 205 -3.25 -12.87 19.38
N GLY A 206 -3.36 -11.56 19.18
CA GLY A 206 -2.96 -10.57 20.18
C GLY A 206 -3.20 -9.15 19.69
N ARG A 207 -3.41 -8.23 20.64
CA ARG A 207 -3.63 -6.82 20.36
C ARG A 207 -2.83 -5.98 21.35
N ILE A 208 -2.14 -4.99 20.82
CA ILE A 208 -1.48 -3.91 21.55
C ILE A 208 -2.26 -2.65 21.20
N ASP A 209 -2.88 -2.04 22.21
CA ASP A 209 -3.64 -0.80 21.98
C ASP A 209 -2.72 0.38 21.68
N PRO A 210 -3.14 1.29 20.77
CA PRO A 210 -2.40 2.51 20.50
C PRO A 210 -2.34 3.41 21.72
N ARG A 211 -1.22 4.09 21.90
CA ARG A 211 -1.05 5.14 22.90
C ARG A 211 -1.15 6.50 22.22
N VAL A 212 -2.17 7.25 22.62
CA VAL A 212 -2.42 8.61 22.11
C VAL A 212 -1.21 9.50 22.40
N GLY A 213 -0.87 10.37 21.44
CA GLY A 213 0.17 11.37 21.62
C GLY A 213 -0.15 12.40 22.69
N GLN A 214 0.88 13.04 23.23
CA GLN A 214 0.72 14.07 24.24
C GLN A 214 0.23 15.37 23.62
N ASN A 215 -0.80 15.96 24.22
CA ASN A 215 -1.23 17.31 23.88
C ASN A 215 -0.12 18.33 24.21
N LEU A 216 -0.12 19.44 23.48
CA LEU A 216 0.79 20.55 23.73
C LEU A 216 0.00 21.82 23.99
N ASP A 217 0.25 22.42 25.14
CA ASP A 217 -0.24 23.75 25.48
C ASP A 217 0.88 24.75 25.20
N LEU A 218 0.62 25.69 24.28
CA LEU A 218 1.58 26.71 23.89
C LEU A 218 1.40 27.97 24.73
N THR A 219 2.44 28.80 24.78
CA THR A 219 2.35 30.15 25.35
C THR A 219 1.70 31.16 24.40
N LEU A 220 1.49 30.77 23.14
CA LEU A 220 0.88 31.62 22.14
C LEU A 220 -0.54 32.01 22.55
N ASP A 221 -0.89 33.25 22.28
CA ASP A 221 -2.24 33.77 22.41
C ASP A 221 -2.84 33.93 21.01
N PHE A 222 -3.97 33.25 20.77
CA PHE A 222 -4.64 33.29 19.48
C PHE A 222 -4.98 34.72 19.02
N ASN A 223 -5.48 35.57 19.92
CA ASN A 223 -5.93 36.90 19.56
C ASN A 223 -4.76 37.80 19.18
N LEU A 224 -3.64 37.70 19.92
CA LEU A 224 -2.41 38.43 19.57
C LEU A 224 -1.81 37.95 18.25
N GLN A 225 -1.83 36.64 18.01
CA GLN A 225 -1.37 36.06 16.75
C GLN A 225 -2.24 36.53 15.57
N GLN A 226 -3.57 36.56 15.74
CA GLN A 226 -4.50 37.08 14.73
C GLN A 226 -4.22 38.54 14.42
N THR A 227 -4.05 39.36 15.45
CA THR A 227 -3.70 40.78 15.30
C THR A 227 -2.41 40.95 14.50
N ALA A 228 -1.37 40.16 14.82
CA ALA A 228 -0.10 40.20 14.10
C ALA A 228 -0.24 39.79 12.61
N TRP A 229 -1.05 38.75 12.32
CA TRP A 229 -1.34 38.33 10.95
C TRP A 229 -2.07 39.42 10.17
N GLU A 230 -3.12 40.03 10.73
CA GLU A 230 -3.89 41.09 10.06
C GLU A 230 -3.02 42.31 9.72
N MET A 231 -2.05 42.65 10.58
CA MET A 231 -1.14 43.78 10.37
C MET A 231 -0.09 43.52 9.28
N LEU A 232 0.32 42.27 9.07
CA LEU A 232 1.46 41.89 8.23
C LEU A 232 1.14 41.01 7.01
N LYS A 233 -0.07 40.46 6.87
CA LYS A 233 -0.38 39.50 5.78
C LYS A 233 -0.07 39.99 4.36
N ASP A 234 -0.03 41.31 4.14
CA ASP A 234 0.26 41.95 2.85
C ASP A 234 1.57 42.78 2.88
N LYS A 235 2.41 42.59 3.91
CA LYS A 235 3.63 43.37 4.14
C LYS A 235 4.78 42.47 4.54
N LYS A 236 5.91 42.60 3.84
CA LYS A 236 7.14 41.91 4.22
C LYS A 236 7.57 42.33 5.62
N GLY A 237 7.67 41.36 6.52
CA GLY A 237 8.09 41.61 7.89
C GLY A 237 7.88 40.39 8.79
N ALA A 238 8.23 40.59 10.06
CA ALA A 238 7.92 39.66 11.13
C ALA A 238 7.53 40.44 12.40
N VAL A 239 6.67 39.85 13.21
CA VAL A 239 6.24 40.35 14.52
C VAL A 239 6.53 39.27 15.55
N VAL A 240 7.10 39.70 16.68
CA VAL A 240 7.27 38.87 17.88
C VAL A 240 6.69 39.65 19.04
N VAL A 241 5.80 39.01 19.80
CA VAL A 241 5.27 39.55 21.05
C VAL A 241 5.68 38.59 22.16
N SER A 242 6.31 39.13 23.20
CA SER A 242 6.76 38.35 24.34
C SER A 242 6.36 39.02 25.65
N GLU A 243 6.19 38.21 26.69
CA GLU A 243 6.01 38.67 28.06
C GLU A 243 7.41 38.82 28.71
N PRO A 244 7.84 40.05 29.06
CA PRO A 244 9.22 40.27 29.52
C PRO A 244 9.57 39.56 30.83
N GLU A 245 8.58 39.36 31.71
CA GLU A 245 8.79 38.77 33.03
C GLU A 245 9.04 37.26 32.97
N THR A 246 8.36 36.56 32.07
CA THR A 246 8.42 35.08 31.95
C THR A 246 9.26 34.62 30.77
N GLY A 247 9.50 35.49 29.78
CA GLY A 247 10.08 35.14 28.49
C GLY A 247 9.11 34.40 27.56
N ALA A 248 7.83 34.26 27.93
CA ALA A 248 6.83 33.58 27.12
C ALA A 248 6.61 34.30 25.78
N VAL A 249 6.62 33.55 24.68
CA VAL A 249 6.27 34.09 23.36
C VAL A 249 4.76 33.99 23.17
N LEU A 250 4.12 35.14 23.03
CA LEU A 250 2.67 35.26 22.92
C LEU A 250 2.20 35.32 21.47
N ALA A 251 3.01 35.88 20.57
CA ALA A 251 2.75 35.86 19.14
C ALA A 251 4.06 35.84 18.36
N LEU A 252 4.08 35.12 17.25
CA LEU A 252 5.20 35.00 16.34
C LEU A 252 4.66 34.87 14.92
N PHE A 253 4.80 35.90 14.08
CA PHE A 253 4.29 35.84 12.72
C PHE A 253 5.30 36.40 11.72
N SER A 254 5.36 35.81 10.52
CA SER A 254 6.14 36.34 9.40
C SER A 254 5.41 36.13 8.08
N GLU A 255 5.34 37.17 7.25
CA GLU A 255 4.61 37.16 5.97
C GLU A 255 5.24 36.26 4.92
N LYS A 256 6.54 35.94 5.03
CA LYS A 256 7.19 34.92 4.20
C LYS A 256 6.81 33.49 4.62
N ALA A 257 5.59 33.32 5.11
CA ALA A 257 4.93 32.07 5.41
C ALA A 257 4.86 31.24 4.13
N LEU A 258 5.33 30.00 4.18
CA LEU A 258 5.19 29.07 3.06
C LEU A 258 3.72 28.98 2.64
N PRO A 259 3.43 28.91 1.33
CA PRO A 259 2.08 28.65 0.89
C PRO A 259 1.62 27.34 1.51
N ILE A 260 0.47 27.40 2.17
CA ILE A 260 -0.31 26.26 2.68
C ILE A 260 -0.89 25.45 1.51
N SER A 261 -0.52 25.75 0.28
CA SER A 261 -0.96 24.99 -0.88
C SER A 261 -0.67 23.47 -0.78
N PRO A 262 0.39 22.95 -0.12
CA PRO A 262 0.49 21.53 0.20
C PRO A 262 -0.54 21.07 1.27
N LEU A 263 -0.84 21.94 2.24
CA LEU A 263 -1.77 21.74 3.35
C LEU A 263 -3.25 21.74 2.91
N GLN A 264 -3.59 22.48 1.85
CA GLN A 264 -4.94 22.54 1.28
C GLN A 264 -5.11 21.66 0.03
N ALA A 265 -4.03 21.03 -0.43
CA ALA A 265 -4.06 19.97 -1.45
C ALA A 265 -4.29 18.58 -0.85
N LEU A 266 -4.03 18.41 0.46
CA LEU A 266 -4.39 17.20 1.23
C LEU A 266 -5.84 17.22 1.74
N LEU A 267 -6.43 18.41 1.88
CA LEU A 267 -7.89 18.54 1.77
C LEU A 267 -8.19 18.52 0.27
N PRO A 268 -9.20 17.80 -0.24
CA PRO A 268 -9.52 17.89 -1.65
C PRO A 268 -9.95 19.33 -1.96
N ALA A 269 -9.04 20.11 -2.55
CA ALA A 269 -9.39 21.18 -3.45
C ALA A 269 -10.39 20.56 -4.41
N GLY A 270 -11.66 21.01 -4.34
CA GLY A 270 -12.80 20.33 -4.93
C GLY A 270 -12.39 19.56 -6.18
N SER A 271 -12.38 18.23 -6.08
CA SER A 271 -12.28 17.37 -7.25
C SER A 271 -13.56 17.61 -8.02
N ALA A 272 -13.51 18.66 -8.83
CA ALA A 272 -14.38 18.90 -9.95
C ALA A 272 -14.11 17.79 -10.97
N ARG A 273 -14.54 16.57 -10.64
CA ARG A 273 -15.00 15.58 -11.59
C ARG A 273 -16.09 14.73 -10.96
N GLY A 274 -17.26 15.36 -10.82
CA GLY A 274 -18.54 14.68 -10.61
C GLY A 274 -18.92 14.48 -9.14
N LYS A 275 -19.99 15.18 -8.75
CA LYS A 275 -20.74 15.10 -7.49
C LYS A 275 -20.10 15.80 -6.28
N GLN A 276 -20.67 16.97 -6.00
CA GLN A 276 -20.51 17.76 -4.79
C GLN A 276 -20.77 16.92 -3.53
N SER A 277 -19.81 16.84 -2.61
CA SER A 277 -20.09 16.64 -1.19
C SER A 277 -19.63 17.89 -0.44
N LYS A 278 -20.61 18.61 0.11
CA LYS A 278 -20.38 19.78 0.98
C LYS A 278 -20.01 19.25 2.36
N ILE A 279 -18.87 19.68 2.89
CA ILE A 279 -18.50 19.47 4.30
C ILE A 279 -19.53 20.24 5.16
N PRO A 280 -20.20 19.60 6.14
CA PRO A 280 -21.06 20.31 7.08
C PRO A 280 -20.18 21.11 8.05
N VAL A 281 -20.35 22.44 8.02
CA VAL A 281 -19.88 23.34 9.07
C VAL A 281 -20.84 23.14 10.25
N TYR A 282 -20.33 22.65 11.38
CA TYR A 282 -21.02 22.72 12.67
C TYR A 282 -20.57 23.97 13.42
#